data_AF-A0A7S3C8A5-F1
#
_entry.id   AF-A0A7S3C8A5-F1
#
_cell.length_a   1.000
_cell.length_b   1.000
_cell.length_c   1.000
_cell.angle_alpha   90.00
_cell.angle_beta   90.00
_cell.angle_gamma   90.00
#
_symmetry.space_group_name_H-M   'P 1'
#
loop_
_entity.id
_entity.type
_entity.pdbx_description
1 polymer ?
#
loop_
_entity_poly.entity_id
_entity_poly.type
_entity_poly.pdbx_seq_one_letter_code
_entity_poly.pdbx_strand_id
1 'polypeptide(L)'
;VLIDRRYHNRELEMMKALDHECVIRLQHHFEKAGRKRDETYLHLVMDFLPETIRSASLAYQKQRSRLPVDHVRVYLYQTLKALDYIHSKNICHRDLKPDNLLVDPAQLRLKLIDFGCAKVLVA
;
A
#
# COMPACT_ATOMS: atom_id res chain seq x y z
N VAL A 1 0.99 -5.34 -13.59
CA VAL A 1 2.45 -5.16 -13.72
C VAL A 1 2.96 -6.10 -14.81
N LEU A 2 3.79 -5.62 -15.74
CA LEU A 2 4.41 -6.48 -16.76
C LEU A 2 5.38 -7.47 -16.07
N ILE A 3 5.27 -8.75 -16.40
CA ILE A 3 6.09 -9.81 -15.81
C ILE A 3 7.33 -10.02 -16.67
N ASP A 4 8.50 -10.01 -16.03
CA ASP A 4 9.69 -10.66 -16.59
C ASP A 4 9.68 -12.12 -16.14
N ARG A 5 9.52 -13.06 -17.07
CA ARG A 5 9.45 -14.50 -16.79
C ARG A 5 10.71 -15.06 -16.11
N ARG A 6 11.81 -14.30 -16.10
CA ARG A 6 13.08 -14.69 -15.46
C ARG A 6 13.10 -14.40 -13.96
N TYR A 7 12.18 -13.58 -13.44
CA TYR A 7 12.20 -13.14 -12.04
C TYR A 7 10.85 -13.34 -11.34
N HIS A 8 10.91 -13.82 -10.10
CA HIS A 8 9.75 -13.83 -9.21
C HIS A 8 9.39 -12.40 -8.79
N ASN A 9 8.11 -12.06 -8.85
CA ASN A 9 7.64 -10.75 -8.43
C ASN A 9 7.69 -10.65 -6.89
N ARG A 10 8.71 -9.96 -6.37
CA ARG A 10 8.93 -9.81 -4.92
C ARG A 10 7.76 -9.12 -4.21
N GLU A 11 7.09 -8.18 -4.88
CA GLU A 11 5.94 -7.48 -4.32
C GLU A 11 4.78 -8.45 -4.08
N LEU A 12 4.47 -9.32 -5.08
CA LEU A 12 3.46 -10.36 -4.94
C LEU A 12 3.76 -11.30 -3.76
N GLU A 13 5.00 -11.80 -3.67
CA GLU A 13 5.37 -12.74 -2.61
C GLU A 13 5.31 -12.11 -1.21
N MET A 14 5.68 -10.83 -1.11
CA MET A 14 5.58 -10.10 0.14
C MET A 14 4.12 -9.85 0.52
N MET A 15 3.28 -9.43 -0.41
CA MET A 15 1.85 -9.23 -0.17
C MET A 15 1.11 -10.51 0.24
N LYS A 16 1.52 -11.69 -0.27
CA LYS A 16 0.96 -12.99 0.14
C LYS A 16 1.21 -13.31 1.63
N ALA A 17 2.29 -12.78 2.22
CA ALA A 17 2.70 -13.06 3.60
C ALA A 17 2.18 -12.03 4.63
N LEU A 18 1.46 -11.00 4.17
CA LEU A 18 0.95 -9.91 4.98
C LEU A 18 -0.57 -10.01 5.14
N ASP A 19 -1.02 -10.03 6.38
CA ASP A 19 -2.43 -9.94 6.76
C ASP A 19 -2.55 -9.10 8.03
N HIS A 20 -2.93 -7.84 7.86
CA HIS A 20 -3.10 -6.86 8.93
C HIS A 20 -4.07 -5.77 8.50
N GLU A 21 -4.88 -5.25 9.43
CA GLU A 21 -5.95 -4.31 9.11
C GLU A 21 -5.46 -3.00 8.47
N CYS A 22 -4.29 -2.50 8.89
CA CYS A 22 -3.66 -1.27 8.38
C CYS A 22 -2.65 -1.52 7.24
N VAL A 23 -2.58 -2.74 6.71
CA VAL A 23 -1.75 -3.07 5.53
C VAL A 23 -2.69 -3.50 4.41
N ILE A 24 -2.31 -3.22 3.16
CA ILE A 24 -3.08 -3.65 2.00
C ILE A 24 -3.18 -5.17 1.95
N ARG A 25 -4.40 -5.69 1.78
CA ARG A 25 -4.63 -7.12 1.64
C ARG A 25 -4.70 -7.47 0.16
N LEU A 26 -3.90 -8.45 -0.24
CA LEU A 26 -4.06 -9.11 -1.53
C LEU A 26 -5.23 -10.10 -1.45
N GLN A 27 -6.29 -9.86 -2.21
CA GLN A 27 -7.45 -10.75 -2.28
C GLN A 27 -7.22 -11.85 -3.31
N HIS A 28 -6.78 -11.48 -4.51
CA HIS A 28 -6.53 -12.41 -5.61
C HIS A 28 -5.37 -11.92 -6.48
N HIS A 29 -4.77 -12.82 -7.24
CA HIS A 29 -3.84 -12.47 -8.31
C HIS A 29 -4.04 -13.41 -9.49
N PHE A 30 -3.79 -12.92 -10.70
CA PHE A 30 -3.87 -13.72 -11.92
C PHE A 30 -3.01 -13.12 -13.02
N GLU A 31 -2.63 -13.94 -13.98
CA GLU A 31 -1.82 -13.53 -15.13
C GLU A 31 -2.70 -13.41 -16.38
N LYS A 32 -2.40 -12.42 -17.21
CA LYS A 32 -3.09 -12.21 -18.49
C LYS A 32 -2.10 -11.88 -19.59
N ALA A 33 -2.27 -12.49 -20.76
CA ALA A 33 -1.48 -12.16 -21.94
C ALA A 33 -1.67 -10.68 -22.33
N GLY A 34 -0.56 -10.03 -22.71
CA GLY A 34 -0.53 -8.66 -23.19
C GLY A 34 -1.03 -8.53 -24.63
N ARG A 35 -0.95 -7.29 -25.17
CA ARG A 35 -1.30 -7.02 -26.57
C ARG A 35 -0.21 -7.47 -27.53
N LYS A 36 1.07 -7.41 -27.11
CA LYS A 36 2.20 -7.87 -27.91
C LYS A 36 2.53 -9.33 -27.60
N ARG A 37 3.16 -9.98 -28.57
CA ARG A 37 3.70 -11.33 -28.41
C ARG A 37 4.68 -11.35 -27.24
N ASP A 38 4.59 -12.39 -26.42
CA ASP A 38 5.42 -12.64 -25.23
C ASP A 38 5.25 -11.68 -24.04
N GLU A 39 4.31 -10.74 -24.08
CA GLU A 39 3.95 -9.96 -22.90
C GLU A 39 2.98 -10.73 -22.00
N THR A 40 3.25 -10.77 -20.70
CA THR A 40 2.34 -11.30 -19.68
C THR A 40 2.24 -10.28 -18.55
N TYR A 41 1.02 -9.96 -18.13
CA TYR A 41 0.76 -9.01 -17.05
C TYR A 41 0.23 -9.73 -15.83
N LEU A 42 0.85 -9.47 -14.69
CA LEU A 42 0.34 -9.83 -13.37
C LEU A 42 -0.69 -8.79 -12.92
N HIS A 43 -1.89 -9.26 -12.60
CA HIS A 43 -2.94 -8.46 -12.00
C HIS A 43 -3.04 -8.79 -10.51
N LEU A 44 -3.05 -7.75 -9.68
CA LEU A 44 -3.19 -7.84 -8.24
C LEU A 44 -4.54 -7.24 -7.85
N VAL A 45 -5.40 -8.04 -7.22
CA VAL A 45 -6.71 -7.61 -6.72
C VAL A 45 -6.56 -7.36 -5.23
N MET A 46 -6.87 -6.15 -4.78
CA MET A 46 -6.61 -5.66 -3.43
C MET A 46 -7.82 -4.95 -2.85
N ASP A 47 -7.82 -4.73 -1.54
CA ASP A 47 -8.79 -3.84 -0.89
C ASP A 47 -8.74 -2.43 -1.51
N PHE A 48 -9.89 -1.76 -1.56
CA PHE A 48 -10.00 -0.40 -2.05
C PHE A 48 -10.35 0.57 -0.92
N LEU A 49 -9.58 1.66 -0.83
CA LEU A 49 -9.88 2.85 -0.04
C LEU A 49 -9.88 4.04 -1.01
N PRO A 50 -10.80 5.01 -0.84
CA PRO A 50 -11.11 6.00 -1.87
C PRO A 50 -10.02 7.06 -2.11
N GLU A 51 -9.18 7.31 -1.12
CA GLU A 51 -8.21 8.40 -1.13
C GLU A 51 -6.84 7.98 -0.63
N THR A 52 -5.86 8.88 -0.80
CA THR A 52 -4.56 8.82 -0.11
C THR A 52 -4.46 9.97 0.89
N ILE A 53 -3.52 9.89 1.85
CA ILE A 53 -3.18 11.06 2.68
C ILE A 53 -2.81 12.27 1.81
N ARG A 54 -2.12 12.05 0.68
CA ARG A 54 -1.81 13.13 -0.27
C ARG A 54 -3.06 13.79 -0.82
N SER A 55 -4.00 13.02 -1.39
CA SER A 55 -5.19 13.58 -2.03
C SER A 55 -6.08 14.28 -1.01
N ALA A 56 -6.27 13.66 0.16
CA ALA A 56 -7.05 14.23 1.25
C ALA A 56 -6.42 15.56 1.73
N SER A 57 -5.12 15.59 1.98
CA SER A 57 -4.43 16.83 2.38
C SER A 57 -4.56 17.93 1.32
N LEU A 58 -4.45 17.59 0.03
CA LEU A 58 -4.59 18.56 -1.05
C LEU A 58 -6.02 19.11 -1.16
N ALA A 59 -7.04 18.30 -0.93
CA ALA A 59 -8.44 18.73 -0.91
C ALA A 59 -8.69 19.79 0.16
N TYR A 60 -8.18 19.58 1.39
CA TYR A 60 -8.28 20.58 2.46
C TYR A 60 -7.49 21.86 2.15
N GLN A 61 -6.29 21.74 1.58
CA GLN A 61 -5.48 22.90 1.19
C GLN A 61 -6.18 23.78 0.15
N LYS A 62 -6.86 23.18 -0.84
CA LYS A 62 -7.67 23.92 -1.84
C LYS A 62 -8.77 24.75 -1.19
N GLN A 63 -9.29 24.30 -0.05
CA GLN A 63 -10.28 25.01 0.76
C GLN A 63 -9.65 25.99 1.77
N ARG A 64 -8.34 26.26 1.66
CA ARG A 64 -7.54 27.05 2.62
C ARG A 64 -7.64 26.52 4.06
N SER A 65 -7.86 25.22 4.19
CA SER A 65 -7.96 24.50 5.45
C SER A 65 -6.85 23.45 5.56
N ARG A 66 -6.82 22.74 6.69
CA ARG A 66 -5.90 21.64 6.98
C ARG A 66 -6.71 20.41 7.37
N LEU A 67 -6.10 19.23 7.19
CA LEU A 67 -6.66 17.99 7.72
C LEU A 67 -6.92 18.15 9.22
N PRO A 68 -8.11 17.79 9.74
CA PRO A 68 -8.40 17.91 11.17
C PRO A 68 -7.38 17.15 12.02
N VAL A 69 -6.99 17.72 13.17
CA VAL A 69 -5.97 17.14 14.04
C VAL A 69 -6.36 15.73 14.51
N ASP A 70 -7.64 15.47 14.74
CA ASP A 70 -8.11 14.15 15.14
C ASP A 70 -7.92 13.11 14.04
N HIS A 71 -8.14 13.47 12.77
CA HIS A 71 -7.83 12.61 11.63
C HIS A 71 -6.33 12.33 11.56
N VAL A 72 -5.49 13.36 11.76
CA VAL A 72 -4.02 13.19 11.81
C VAL A 72 -3.61 12.20 12.90
N ARG A 73 -4.17 12.30 14.11
CA ARG A 73 -3.86 11.38 15.22
C ARG A 73 -4.23 9.93 14.87
N VAL A 74 -5.43 9.72 14.33
CA VAL A 74 -5.94 8.39 13.97
C VAL A 74 -5.15 7.77 12.82
N TYR A 75 -4.80 8.53 11.79
CA TYR A 75 -4.00 8.04 10.67
C TYR A 75 -2.53 7.79 11.04
N LEU A 76 -1.94 8.66 11.88
CA LEU A 76 -0.59 8.44 12.39
C LEU A 76 -0.53 7.16 13.22
N TYR A 77 -1.50 6.94 14.11
CA TYR A 77 -1.60 5.71 14.90
C TYR A 77 -1.69 4.46 14.01
N GLN A 78 -2.58 4.46 13.01
CA GLN A 78 -2.72 3.33 12.09
C GLN A 78 -1.46 3.11 11.22
N THR A 79 -0.78 4.19 10.82
CA THR A 79 0.50 4.10 10.10
C THR A 79 1.55 3.42 10.97
N LEU A 80 1.69 3.85 12.24
CA LEU A 80 2.61 3.23 13.19
C LEU A 80 2.25 1.77 13.47
N LYS A 81 0.97 1.44 13.56
CA LYS A 81 0.48 0.06 13.71
C LYS A 81 0.85 -0.81 12.50
N ALA A 82 0.73 -0.29 11.29
CA ALA A 82 1.16 -0.98 10.07
C ALA A 82 2.68 -1.20 10.05
N LEU A 83 3.46 -0.19 10.46
CA LEU A 83 4.92 -0.26 10.54
C LEU A 83 5.39 -1.28 11.58
N ASP A 84 4.81 -1.26 12.78
CA ASP A 84 5.09 -2.23 13.84
C ASP A 84 4.86 -3.67 13.34
N TYR A 85 3.72 -3.91 12.67
CA TYR A 85 3.42 -5.19 12.07
C TYR A 85 4.48 -5.65 11.05
N ILE A 86 4.83 -4.83 10.05
CA ILE A 86 5.81 -5.24 9.03
C ILE A 86 7.21 -5.37 9.61
N HIS A 87 7.59 -4.53 10.57
CA HIS A 87 8.88 -4.58 11.25
C HIS A 87 9.02 -5.84 12.10
N SER A 88 7.93 -6.33 12.73
CA SER A 88 7.92 -7.62 13.44
C SER A 88 8.25 -8.82 12.53
N LYS A 89 8.08 -8.66 11.21
CA LYS A 89 8.44 -9.63 10.17
C LYS A 89 9.77 -9.32 9.49
N ASN A 90 10.57 -8.41 10.05
CA ASN A 90 11.83 -7.91 9.48
C ASN A 90 11.67 -7.24 8.10
N ILE A 91 10.47 -6.77 7.75
CA ILE A 91 10.21 -6.10 6.47
C ILE A 91 10.32 -4.60 6.66
N CYS A 92 11.25 -3.96 5.95
CA CYS A 92 11.31 -2.50 5.85
C CYS A 92 10.59 -2.05 4.58
N HIS A 93 9.64 -1.10 4.71
CA HIS A 93 8.87 -0.58 3.57
C HIS A 93 9.73 0.21 2.57
N ARG A 94 10.67 1.02 3.08
CA ARG A 94 11.63 1.87 2.34
C ARG A 94 11.06 2.97 1.43
N ASP A 95 9.76 3.01 1.18
CA ASP A 95 9.10 4.10 0.42
C ASP A 95 7.86 4.65 1.16
N LEU A 96 8.02 5.01 2.44
CA LEU A 96 6.91 5.56 3.23
C LEU A 96 6.70 7.04 2.86
N LYS A 97 5.55 7.35 2.26
CA LYS A 97 5.16 8.69 1.84
C LYS A 97 3.62 8.84 1.81
N PRO A 98 3.07 10.06 1.78
CA PRO A 98 1.62 10.28 1.79
C PRO A 98 0.83 9.58 0.67
N ASP A 99 1.46 9.31 -0.48
CA ASP A 99 0.85 8.56 -1.60
C ASP A 99 0.62 7.10 -1.28
N ASN A 100 1.48 6.53 -0.42
CA ASN A 100 1.47 5.11 -0.08
C ASN A 100 0.62 4.81 1.16
N LEU A 101 -0.23 5.76 1.55
CA LEU A 101 -1.15 5.64 2.67
C LEU A 101 -2.56 5.89 2.16
N LEU A 102 -3.27 4.81 1.81
CA LEU A 102 -4.68 4.91 1.44
C LEU A 102 -5.53 5.22 2.68
N VAL A 103 -6.57 6.02 2.51
CA VAL A 103 -7.50 6.41 3.58
C VAL A 103 -8.95 6.35 3.14
N ASP A 104 -9.81 6.05 4.10
CA ASP A 104 -11.25 6.28 4.03
C ASP A 104 -11.60 7.34 5.10
N PRO A 105 -11.83 8.60 4.71
CA PRO A 105 -12.18 9.67 5.64
C PRO A 105 -13.52 9.48 6.36
N ALA A 106 -14.47 8.75 5.75
CA ALA A 106 -15.78 8.50 6.35
C ALA A 106 -15.69 7.45 7.46
N GLN A 107 -14.83 6.45 7.30
CA GLN A 107 -14.61 5.37 8.27
C GLN A 107 -13.37 5.57 9.16
N LEU A 108 -12.59 6.62 8.92
CA LEU A 108 -11.28 6.87 9.54
C LEU A 108 -10.32 5.67 9.46
N ARG A 109 -10.32 4.96 8.32
CA ARG A 109 -9.43 3.81 8.08
C ARG A 109 -8.22 4.21 7.28
N LEU A 110 -7.10 3.53 7.51
CA LEU A 110 -5.87 3.69 6.74
C LEU A 110 -5.28 2.32 6.36
N LYS A 111 -4.73 2.23 5.15
CA LYS A 111 -3.92 1.08 4.71
C LYS A 111 -2.60 1.54 4.08
N LEU A 112 -1.50 0.98 4.56
CA LEU A 112 -0.18 1.08 3.93
C LEU A 112 -0.17 0.24 2.64
N ILE A 113 0.25 0.85 1.54
CA ILE A 113 0.31 0.25 0.20
C ILE A 113 1.72 0.36 -0.41
N ASP A 114 1.90 -0.26 -1.58
CA ASP A 114 3.10 -0.19 -2.43
C ASP A 114 4.35 -0.81 -1.79
N PHE A 115 4.40 -2.13 -1.85
CA PHE A 115 5.52 -2.92 -1.34
C PHE A 115 6.60 -3.16 -2.40
N GLY A 116 6.56 -2.47 -3.54
CA GLY A 116 7.52 -2.67 -4.64
C GLY A 116 8.96 -2.35 -4.24
N CYS A 117 9.15 -1.43 -3.29
CA CYS A 117 10.44 -1.06 -2.72
C CYS A 117 10.75 -1.76 -1.38
N ALA A 118 9.82 -2.53 -0.82
CA ALA A 118 10.02 -3.14 0.49
C ALA A 118 11.05 -4.30 0.43
N LYS A 119 11.70 -4.59 1.57
CA LYS A 119 12.74 -5.62 1.65
C LYS A 119 12.80 -6.24 3.04
N VAL A 120 12.97 -7.57 3.08
CA VAL A 120 13.35 -8.28 4.31
C VAL A 120 14.80 -7.94 4.64
N LEU A 121 15.03 -7.36 5.82
CA LEU A 121 16.36 -7.06 6.33
C LEU A 121 16.90 -8.28 7.09
N VAL A 122 18.15 -8.64 6.83
CA VAL A 122 18.87 -9.68 7.57
C VAL A 122 19.66 -8.97 8.66
N ALA A 123 19.47 -9.41 9.90
CA ALA A 123 20.29 -8.97 11.04
C ALA A 123 21.64 -9.70 11.03
#